data_AF-A0A6C0JIS6-F1
#
_entry.id   AF-A0A6C0JIS6-F1
#
_cell.length_a   1.000
_cell.length_b   1.000
_cell.length_c   1.000
_cell.angle_alpha   90.00
_cell.angle_beta   90.00
_cell.angle_gamma   90.00
#
_symmetry.space_group_name_H-M   'P 1'
#
loop_
_entity.id
_entity.type
_entity.pdbx_description
1 polymer ?
#
loop_
_entity_poly.entity_id
_entity_poly.type
_entity_poly.pdbx_seq_one_letter_code
_entity_poly.pdbx_strand_id
1 'polypeptide(L)'
;MDTRFWGPSGWELFHLIAFKSPHPDDVLNQMKDVLPCKYCRASTTQFVHDHPLHSTNPGKWLYEIHNMVNNKLRTQCANDPKVVDPGPDPKFEQVKAKYMAMKPTKVPGRDFLMAVAYNFKPEKTKMATQRTFMHALAKVFPFDEYRAAFAKYIKENEVALSSQRAYLRWMYGLLKAMSGDIPSYKAYVRRVAYYKSGCSSKNDRSSTCRKQRGGGRDHHRTHRVSHRELLGKTEV
;
A
#
# COMPACT_ATOMS: atom_id res chain seq x y z
N MET A 1 0.20 -4.93 9.82
CA MET A 1 -1.11 -5.13 9.18
C MET A 1 -1.08 -6.36 8.28
N ASP A 2 -2.19 -7.09 8.14
CA ASP A 2 -2.27 -8.24 7.21
C ASP A 2 -2.12 -7.82 5.76
N THR A 3 -1.12 -8.38 5.09
CA THR A 3 -0.74 -8.07 3.72
C THR A 3 -1.81 -8.41 2.69
N ARG A 4 -2.72 -9.34 2.99
CA ARG A 4 -3.83 -9.70 2.08
C ARG A 4 -4.87 -8.60 1.95
N PHE A 5 -4.95 -7.72 2.95
CA PHE A 5 -5.87 -6.58 2.97
C PHE A 5 -5.29 -5.37 2.22
N TRP A 6 -4.10 -4.92 2.61
CA TRP A 6 -3.53 -3.69 2.07
C TRP A 6 -2.59 -3.91 0.86
N GLY A 7 -2.02 -5.10 0.71
CA GLY A 7 -0.98 -5.39 -0.30
C GLY A 7 -1.44 -5.13 -1.72
N PRO A 8 -2.56 -5.73 -2.18
CA PRO A 8 -3.09 -5.46 -3.52
C PRO A 8 -3.37 -3.98 -3.77
N SER A 9 -3.96 -3.28 -2.79
CA SER A 9 -4.24 -1.83 -2.86
C SER A 9 -2.96 -1.00 -2.95
N GLY A 10 -1.90 -1.37 -2.22
CA GLY A 10 -0.60 -0.71 -2.29
C GLY A 10 0.08 -0.92 -3.63
N TRP A 11 0.09 -2.16 -4.15
CA TRP A 11 0.65 -2.46 -5.46
C TRP A 11 -0.06 -1.69 -6.58
N GLU A 12 -1.38 -1.65 -6.58
CA GLU A 12 -2.15 -0.85 -7.53
C GLU A 12 -1.73 0.63 -7.51
N LEU A 13 -1.66 1.23 -6.32
CA LEU A 13 -1.25 2.64 -6.18
C LEU A 13 0.15 2.87 -6.75
N PHE A 14 1.14 2.08 -6.34
CA PHE A 14 2.52 2.31 -6.76
C PHE A 14 2.73 2.04 -8.25
N HIS A 15 2.08 1.01 -8.82
CA HIS A 15 2.14 0.76 -10.27
C HIS A 15 1.48 1.88 -11.06
N LEU A 16 0.33 2.38 -10.63
CA LEU A 16 -0.29 3.54 -11.26
C LEU A 16 0.62 4.78 -11.21
N ILE A 17 1.27 5.04 -10.07
CA ILE A 17 2.25 6.13 -9.94
C ILE A 17 3.42 5.92 -10.91
N ALA A 18 4.00 4.72 -10.94
CA ALA A 18 5.17 4.41 -11.76
C ALA A 18 4.89 4.49 -13.27
N PHE A 19 3.67 4.18 -13.72
CA PHE A 19 3.31 4.21 -15.14
C PHE A 19 2.66 5.52 -15.60
N LYS A 20 1.94 6.24 -14.72
CA LYS A 20 1.10 7.38 -15.12
C LYS A 20 1.52 8.73 -14.57
N SER A 21 2.38 8.78 -13.57
CA SER A 21 2.73 10.05 -12.92
C SER A 21 4.10 10.55 -13.39
N PRO A 22 4.25 11.87 -13.58
CA PRO A 22 5.55 12.46 -13.87
C PRO A 22 6.44 12.38 -12.63
N HIS A 23 7.73 12.08 -12.81
CA HIS A 23 8.76 12.07 -11.75
C HIS A 23 8.35 11.31 -10.46
N PRO A 24 8.00 10.01 -10.54
CA PRO A 24 7.48 9.24 -9.41
C PRO A 24 8.54 8.90 -8.34
N ASP A 25 9.80 9.25 -8.58
CA ASP A 25 11.00 8.80 -7.89
C ASP A 25 10.95 9.01 -6.37
N ASP A 26 10.53 10.19 -5.92
CA ASP A 26 10.45 10.52 -4.50
C ASP A 26 9.51 9.56 -3.74
N VAL A 27 8.37 9.21 -4.34
CA VAL A 27 7.39 8.32 -3.73
C VAL A 27 7.86 6.87 -3.77
N LEU A 28 8.40 6.45 -4.92
CA LEU A 28 8.85 5.08 -5.12
C LEU A 28 10.04 4.74 -4.21
N ASN A 29 11.00 5.65 -4.06
CA ASN A 29 12.14 5.47 -3.15
C ASN A 29 11.72 5.42 -1.67
N GLN A 30 10.66 6.14 -1.30
CA GLN A 30 10.12 6.16 0.07
C GLN A 30 9.18 5.00 0.39
N MET A 31 8.78 4.19 -0.61
CA MET A 31 7.85 3.07 -0.41
C MET A 31 8.29 2.16 0.74
N LYS A 32 9.58 1.80 0.80
CA LYS A 32 10.17 0.91 1.81
C LYS A 32 9.98 1.41 3.25
N ASP A 33 9.83 2.71 3.46
CA ASP A 33 9.79 3.32 4.79
C ASP A 33 8.37 3.41 5.35
N VAL A 34 7.36 3.34 4.48
CA VAL A 34 5.95 3.58 4.85
C VAL A 34 5.10 2.31 4.91
N LEU A 35 5.56 1.17 4.39
CA LEU A 35 4.76 -0.07 4.39
C LEU A 35 4.26 -0.45 5.80
N PRO A 36 2.98 -0.80 6.00
CA PRO A 36 2.41 -1.08 7.33
C PRO A 36 2.74 -2.50 7.85
N CYS A 37 3.92 -3.02 7.50
CA CYS A 37 4.43 -4.32 7.91
C CYS A 37 5.96 -4.26 8.06
N LYS A 38 6.47 -4.60 9.26
CA LYS A 38 7.91 -4.54 9.55
C LYS A 38 8.74 -5.47 8.64
N TYR A 39 8.23 -6.67 8.34
CA TYR A 39 8.91 -7.64 7.48
C TYR A 39 8.95 -7.17 6.01
N CYS A 40 7.87 -6.54 5.54
CA CYS A 40 7.81 -5.96 4.20
C CYS A 40 8.79 -4.79 4.08
N ARG A 41 8.84 -3.89 5.08
CA ARG A 41 9.83 -2.80 5.10
C ARG A 41 11.24 -3.34 5.02
N ALA A 42 11.61 -4.28 5.90
CA ALA A 42 12.95 -4.88 5.89
C ALA A 42 13.31 -5.51 4.52
N SER A 43 12.41 -6.31 3.94
CA SER A 43 12.66 -6.94 2.63
C SER A 43 12.78 -5.89 1.51
N THR A 44 11.89 -4.90 1.50
CA THR A 44 11.86 -3.87 0.46
C THR A 44 13.05 -2.92 0.58
N THR A 45 13.51 -2.63 1.79
CA THR A 45 14.76 -1.88 2.01
C THR A 45 15.94 -2.58 1.35
N GLN A 46 16.05 -3.91 1.50
CA GLN A 46 17.09 -4.68 0.83
C GLN A 46 16.92 -4.66 -0.70
N PHE A 47 15.71 -4.90 -1.21
CA PHE A 47 15.46 -4.92 -2.65
C PHE A 47 15.74 -3.58 -3.32
N VAL A 48 15.35 -2.46 -2.72
CA VAL A 48 15.62 -1.12 -3.24
C VAL A 48 17.10 -0.75 -3.10
N HIS A 49 17.82 -1.30 -2.11
CA HIS A 49 19.26 -1.14 -2.00
C HIS A 49 20.01 -1.89 -3.11
N ASP A 50 19.64 -3.15 -3.36
CA ASP A 50 20.32 -4.00 -4.34
C ASP A 50 19.89 -3.70 -5.79
N HIS A 51 18.69 -3.17 -5.95
CA HIS A 51 18.11 -2.76 -7.22
C HIS A 51 17.57 -1.33 -7.11
N PRO A 52 18.46 -0.31 -7.05
CA PRO A 52 18.08 1.08 -6.90
C PRO A 52 17.33 1.62 -8.13
N LEU A 53 16.45 2.61 -7.89
CA LEU A 53 15.75 3.31 -8.95
C LEU A 53 16.73 4.24 -9.68
N HIS A 54 17.38 3.71 -10.71
CA HIS A 54 18.22 4.46 -11.65
C HIS A 54 17.64 4.48 -13.07
N SER A 55 16.54 3.78 -13.29
CA SER A 55 16.01 3.59 -14.63
C SER A 55 15.24 4.82 -15.09
N THR A 56 15.35 5.12 -16.37
CA THR A 56 14.41 6.02 -17.08
C THR A 56 13.00 5.43 -17.20
N ASN A 57 12.78 4.22 -16.66
CA ASN A 57 11.51 3.49 -16.73
C ASN A 57 11.09 3.01 -15.33
N PRO A 58 10.53 3.91 -14.49
CA PRO A 58 10.06 3.58 -13.14
C PRO A 58 9.04 2.43 -13.12
N GLY A 59 8.21 2.30 -14.14
CA GLY A 59 7.27 1.19 -14.30
C GLY A 59 7.95 -0.17 -14.42
N LYS A 60 9.05 -0.26 -15.16
CA LYS A 60 9.86 -1.48 -15.27
C LYS A 60 10.57 -1.81 -13.96
N TRP A 61 11.16 -0.80 -13.31
CA TRP A 61 11.80 -0.96 -12.01
C TRP A 61 10.82 -1.50 -10.95
N LEU A 62 9.62 -0.91 -10.84
CA LEU A 62 8.64 -1.37 -9.86
C LEU A 62 8.10 -2.77 -10.18
N TYR A 63 8.00 -3.12 -11.46
CA TYR A 63 7.70 -4.49 -11.88
C TYR A 63 8.76 -5.48 -11.39
N GLU A 64 10.05 -5.15 -11.51
CA GLU A 64 11.15 -5.99 -11.03
C GLU A 64 11.14 -6.13 -9.51
N ILE A 65 10.97 -5.02 -8.78
CA ILE A 65 10.80 -5.04 -7.31
C ILE A 65 9.60 -5.91 -6.89
N HIS A 66 8.47 -5.85 -7.62
CA HIS A 66 7.31 -6.71 -7.35
C HIS A 66 7.64 -8.19 -7.56
N ASN A 67 8.35 -8.53 -8.64
CA ASN A 67 8.78 -9.91 -8.89
C ASN A 67 9.78 -10.42 -7.83
N MET A 68 10.66 -9.56 -7.30
CA MET A 68 11.53 -9.92 -6.16
C MET A 68 10.72 -10.28 -4.91
N VAL A 69 9.65 -9.54 -4.63
CA VAL A 69 8.70 -9.86 -3.56
C VAL A 69 7.99 -11.19 -3.85
N ASN A 70 7.51 -11.41 -5.08
CA ASN A 70 6.83 -12.64 -5.45
C ASN A 70 7.75 -13.86 -5.33
N ASN A 71 8.99 -13.76 -5.80
CA ASN A 71 9.98 -14.82 -5.66
C ASN A 71 10.20 -15.19 -4.19
N LYS A 72 10.38 -14.18 -3.32
CA LYS A 72 10.48 -14.40 -1.87
C LYS A 72 9.24 -15.09 -1.31
N LEU A 73 8.03 -14.72 -1.74
CA LEU A 73 6.80 -15.37 -1.29
C LEU A 73 6.68 -16.81 -1.77
N ARG A 74 7.09 -17.13 -3.00
CA ARG A 74 7.14 -18.51 -3.53
C ARG A 74 8.12 -19.37 -2.73
N THR A 75 9.33 -18.87 -2.47
CA THR A 75 10.31 -19.58 -1.62
C THR A 75 9.79 -19.78 -0.19
N GLN A 76 9.09 -18.80 0.37
CA GLN A 76 8.48 -18.94 1.70
C GLN A 76 7.31 -19.92 1.70
N CYS A 77 6.49 -19.95 0.64
CA CYS A 77 5.37 -20.88 0.47
C CYS A 77 5.82 -22.34 0.42
N ALA A 78 6.97 -22.61 -0.21
CA ALA A 78 7.56 -23.95 -0.22
C ALA A 78 7.90 -24.48 1.19
N ASN A 79 8.13 -23.58 2.15
CA ASN A 79 8.53 -23.92 3.52
C ASN A 79 7.40 -23.73 4.57
N ASP A 80 6.38 -22.93 4.26
CA ASP A 80 5.23 -22.67 5.13
C ASP A 80 3.95 -22.58 4.29
N PRO A 81 3.06 -23.60 4.34
CA PRO A 81 1.83 -23.63 3.54
C PRO A 81 0.81 -22.54 3.94
N LYS A 82 1.07 -21.75 5.00
CA LYS A 82 0.25 -20.58 5.37
C LYS A 82 0.66 -19.32 4.59
N VAL A 83 1.84 -19.34 3.96
CA VAL A 83 2.22 -18.34 2.97
C VAL A 83 1.45 -18.63 1.69
N VAL A 84 1.00 -17.57 1.04
CA VAL A 84 0.15 -17.70 -0.16
C VAL A 84 1.11 -17.59 -1.33
N ASP A 85 1.07 -18.58 -2.21
CA ASP A 85 1.78 -18.53 -3.48
C ASP A 85 1.17 -17.42 -4.36
N PRO A 86 1.96 -16.42 -4.80
CA PRO A 86 1.48 -15.38 -5.71
C PRO A 86 1.25 -15.89 -7.15
N GLY A 87 1.65 -17.12 -7.47
CA GLY A 87 1.62 -17.68 -8.82
C GLY A 87 2.82 -17.25 -9.66
N PRO A 88 2.81 -17.57 -10.97
CA PRO A 88 3.85 -17.16 -11.90
C PRO A 88 3.82 -15.64 -12.13
N ASP A 89 4.98 -15.05 -12.38
CA ASP A 89 5.05 -13.62 -12.67
C ASP A 89 4.45 -13.33 -14.07
N PRO A 90 3.56 -12.32 -14.20
CA PRO A 90 3.06 -11.90 -15.50
C PRO A 90 4.17 -11.28 -16.34
N LYS A 91 4.01 -11.24 -17.67
CA LYS A 91 4.95 -10.52 -18.55
C LYS A 91 4.88 -9.02 -18.29
N PHE A 92 6.01 -8.32 -18.36
CA PHE A 92 6.07 -6.86 -18.18
C PHE A 92 5.07 -6.12 -19.08
N GLU A 93 4.97 -6.49 -20.36
CA GLU A 93 4.03 -5.85 -21.29
C GLU A 93 2.56 -6.03 -20.88
N GLN A 94 2.19 -7.15 -20.26
CA GLN A 94 0.84 -7.35 -19.74
C GLN A 94 0.56 -6.40 -18.56
N VAL A 95 1.53 -6.24 -17.66
CA VAL A 95 1.43 -5.32 -16.52
C VAL A 95 1.35 -3.87 -16.99
N LYS A 96 2.22 -3.48 -17.92
CA LYS A 96 2.23 -2.15 -18.54
C LYS A 96 0.90 -1.85 -19.21
N ALA A 97 0.42 -2.75 -20.08
CA ALA A 97 -0.86 -2.59 -20.78
C ALA A 97 -2.03 -2.43 -19.78
N LYS A 98 -2.07 -3.27 -18.73
CA LYS A 98 -3.09 -3.19 -17.68
C LYS A 98 -3.14 -1.81 -17.03
N TYR A 99 -2.02 -1.31 -16.52
CA TYR A 99 -2.01 -0.05 -15.77
C TYR A 99 -2.19 1.17 -16.67
N MET A 100 -1.64 1.15 -17.90
CA MET A 100 -1.84 2.23 -18.87
C MET A 100 -3.32 2.37 -19.27
N ALA A 101 -4.02 1.26 -19.50
CA ALA A 101 -5.45 1.26 -19.86
C ALA A 101 -6.40 1.54 -18.67
N MET A 102 -5.92 1.42 -17.43
CA MET A 102 -6.75 1.51 -16.23
C MET A 102 -7.37 2.90 -16.05
N LYS A 103 -8.68 2.95 -15.77
CA LYS A 103 -9.42 4.18 -15.44
C LYS A 103 -9.84 4.19 -13.97
N PRO A 104 -9.94 5.37 -13.33
CA PRO A 104 -10.34 5.46 -11.95
C PRO A 104 -11.85 5.20 -11.82
N THR A 105 -12.21 4.21 -11.00
CA THR A 105 -13.58 3.98 -10.53
C THR A 105 -13.73 4.21 -9.03
N LYS A 106 -12.59 4.28 -8.33
CA LYS A 106 -12.40 4.49 -6.90
C LYS A 106 -11.02 5.12 -6.69
N VAL A 107 -10.79 5.70 -5.51
CA VAL A 107 -9.46 6.21 -5.11
C VAL A 107 -8.45 5.06 -4.99
N PRO A 108 -7.37 5.05 -5.81
CA PRO A 108 -6.31 4.04 -5.73
C PRO A 108 -5.64 4.04 -4.35
N GLY A 109 -5.23 2.86 -3.87
CA GLY A 109 -4.43 2.78 -2.64
C GLY A 109 -5.15 3.10 -1.34
N ARG A 110 -6.46 3.36 -1.33
CA ARG A 110 -7.19 3.79 -0.12
C ARG A 110 -7.07 2.83 1.07
N ASP A 111 -7.12 1.51 0.85
CA ASP A 111 -6.98 0.51 1.91
C ASP A 111 -5.52 0.44 2.40
N PHE A 112 -4.56 0.67 1.51
CA PHE A 112 -3.15 0.84 1.87
C PHE A 112 -2.92 2.08 2.73
N LEU A 113 -3.39 3.24 2.30
CA LEU A 113 -3.22 4.51 3.01
C LEU A 113 -3.86 4.47 4.41
N MET A 114 -5.08 3.91 4.51
CA MET A 114 -5.71 3.68 5.82
C MET A 114 -4.92 2.69 6.69
N ALA A 115 -4.33 1.64 6.11
CA ALA A 115 -3.47 0.72 6.83
C ALA A 115 -2.18 1.39 7.33
N VAL A 116 -1.57 2.28 6.54
CA VAL A 116 -0.42 3.10 6.94
C VAL A 116 -0.78 3.96 8.15
N ALA A 117 -1.85 4.76 8.04
CA ALA A 117 -2.30 5.63 9.12
C ALA A 117 -2.68 4.85 10.40
N TYR A 118 -3.34 3.69 10.24
CA TYR A 118 -3.72 2.85 11.38
C TYR A 118 -2.52 2.20 12.09
N ASN A 119 -1.39 1.96 11.42
CA ASN A 119 -0.19 1.39 12.06
C ASN A 119 0.82 2.46 12.49
N PHE A 120 0.50 3.74 12.30
CA PHE A 120 1.38 4.84 12.63
C PHE A 120 1.66 4.95 14.14
N LYS A 121 2.90 5.30 14.47
CA LYS A 121 3.35 5.63 15.82
C LYS A 121 4.06 6.99 15.76
N PRO A 122 3.68 7.96 16.60
CA PRO A 122 4.18 9.33 16.53
C PRO A 122 5.59 9.47 17.11
N GLU A 123 6.57 8.89 16.42
CA GLU A 123 8.00 9.09 16.70
C GLU A 123 8.55 10.18 15.77
N LYS A 124 9.49 11.02 16.23
CA LYS A 124 10.00 12.18 15.46
C LYS A 124 10.42 11.81 14.03
N THR A 125 11.19 10.74 13.88
CA THR A 125 11.64 10.24 12.58
C THR A 125 10.47 9.73 11.73
N LYS A 126 9.52 9.01 12.33
CA LYS A 126 8.32 8.52 11.63
C LYS A 126 7.40 9.64 11.19
N MET A 127 7.27 10.72 11.98
CA MET A 127 6.54 11.93 11.58
C MET A 127 7.20 12.58 10.37
N ALA A 128 8.52 12.76 10.38
CA ALA A 128 9.25 13.33 9.25
C ALA A 128 9.10 12.48 7.97
N THR A 129 9.26 11.16 8.09
CA THR A 129 9.04 10.22 6.97
C THR A 129 7.62 10.33 6.42
N GLN A 130 6.60 10.30 7.27
CA GLN A 130 5.20 10.36 6.81
C GLN A 130 4.85 11.71 6.17
N ARG A 131 5.36 12.82 6.72
CA ARG A 131 5.18 14.14 6.12
C ARG A 131 5.80 14.20 4.73
N THR A 132 7.07 13.82 4.60
CA THR A 132 7.80 13.79 3.32
C THR A 132 7.06 12.93 2.30
N PHE A 133 6.63 11.72 2.70
CA PHE A 133 5.92 10.81 1.82
C PHE A 133 4.57 11.37 1.36
N MET A 134 3.77 11.95 2.26
CA MET A 134 2.46 12.51 1.90
C MET A 134 2.57 13.71 0.97
N HIS A 135 3.56 14.60 1.20
CA HIS A 135 3.82 15.74 0.31
C HIS A 135 4.35 15.31 -1.06
N ALA A 136 5.21 14.29 -1.13
CA ALA A 136 5.63 13.71 -2.40
C ALA A 136 4.45 13.04 -3.12
N LEU A 137 3.65 12.25 -2.39
CA LEU A 137 2.47 11.56 -2.92
C LEU A 137 1.44 12.54 -3.49
N ALA A 138 1.25 13.71 -2.88
CA ALA A 138 0.36 14.75 -3.39
C ALA A 138 0.72 15.21 -4.82
N LYS A 139 2.02 15.28 -5.12
CA LYS A 139 2.53 15.75 -6.41
C LYS A 139 2.34 14.73 -7.53
N VAL A 140 2.37 13.44 -7.18
CA VAL A 140 2.40 12.34 -8.17
C VAL A 140 1.24 11.37 -7.98
N PHE A 141 0.17 11.74 -7.27
CA PHE A 141 -0.97 10.86 -7.11
C PHE A 141 -1.56 10.52 -8.51
N PRO A 142 -2.00 9.27 -8.75
CA PRO A 142 -2.52 8.89 -10.06
C PRO A 142 -3.82 9.61 -10.39
N PHE A 143 -4.00 9.92 -11.68
CA PHE A 143 -5.16 10.62 -12.24
C PHE A 143 -5.25 12.08 -11.80
N ASP A 144 -5.46 12.99 -12.75
CA ASP A 144 -5.31 14.43 -12.52
C ASP A 144 -6.36 14.97 -11.54
N GLU A 145 -7.58 14.43 -11.59
CA GLU A 145 -8.67 14.79 -10.68
C GLU A 145 -8.35 14.45 -9.22
N TYR A 146 -7.76 13.28 -8.96
CA TYR A 146 -7.38 12.88 -7.61
C TYR A 146 -6.11 13.59 -7.15
N ARG A 147 -5.16 13.82 -8.04
CA ARG A 147 -3.95 14.61 -7.76
C ARG A 147 -4.31 16.04 -7.36
N ALA A 148 -5.20 16.69 -8.10
CA ALA A 148 -5.69 18.03 -7.78
C ALA A 148 -6.43 18.06 -6.43
N ALA A 149 -7.33 17.11 -6.18
CA ALA A 149 -8.05 17.01 -4.91
C ALA A 149 -7.11 16.75 -3.72
N PHE A 150 -6.10 15.89 -3.88
CA PHE A 150 -5.10 15.61 -2.86
C PHE A 150 -4.25 16.85 -2.57
N ALA A 151 -3.73 17.51 -3.61
CA ALA A 151 -2.91 18.72 -3.49
C ALA A 151 -3.67 19.87 -2.82
N LYS A 152 -4.96 20.05 -3.16
CA LYS A 152 -5.83 21.01 -2.48
C LYS A 152 -5.99 20.64 -1.00
N TYR A 153 -6.32 19.38 -0.70
CA TYR A 153 -6.57 18.95 0.67
C TYR A 153 -5.36 19.13 1.58
N ILE A 154 -4.16 18.73 1.14
CA ILE A 154 -2.94 18.83 1.96
C ILE A 154 -2.50 20.28 2.18
N LYS A 155 -2.78 21.17 1.22
CA LYS A 155 -2.53 22.62 1.36
C LYS A 155 -3.43 23.25 2.42
N GLU A 156 -4.70 22.86 2.43
CA GLU A 156 -5.70 23.38 3.38
C GLU A 156 -5.62 22.68 4.74
N ASN A 157 -5.12 21.45 4.77
CA ASN A 157 -5.08 20.59 5.94
C ASN A 157 -3.71 19.90 5.99
N GLU A 158 -2.74 20.52 6.66
CA GLU A 158 -1.41 19.91 6.85
C GLU A 158 -1.52 18.54 7.54
N VAL A 159 -0.58 17.63 7.23
CA VAL A 159 -0.64 16.24 7.69
C VAL A 159 -0.58 16.17 9.22
N ALA A 160 -1.67 15.69 9.84
CA ALA A 160 -1.81 15.65 11.29
C ALA A 160 -1.10 14.41 11.89
N LEU A 161 0.14 14.57 12.34
CA LEU A 161 1.00 13.46 12.78
C LEU A 161 1.23 13.39 14.30
N SER A 162 0.51 14.20 15.09
CA SER A 162 0.65 14.26 16.55
C SER A 162 0.26 12.96 17.27
N SER A 163 -0.58 12.13 16.66
CA SER A 163 -0.94 10.81 17.16
C SER A 163 -1.43 9.91 16.03
N GLN A 164 -1.50 8.60 16.29
CA GLN A 164 -2.15 7.63 15.39
C GLN A 164 -3.60 8.04 15.07
N ARG A 165 -4.36 8.51 16.06
CA ARG A 165 -5.76 8.93 15.88
C ARG A 165 -5.87 10.19 15.03
N ALA A 166 -4.96 11.16 15.22
CA ALA A 166 -4.92 12.37 14.41
C ALA A 166 -4.64 12.03 12.93
N TYR A 167 -3.64 11.18 12.69
CA TYR A 167 -3.27 10.82 11.32
C TYR A 167 -4.35 9.98 10.64
N LEU A 168 -4.99 9.06 11.37
CA LEU A 168 -6.09 8.26 10.85
C LEU A 168 -7.31 9.11 10.47
N ARG A 169 -7.62 10.16 11.24
CA ARG A 169 -8.68 11.12 10.91
C ARG A 169 -8.33 11.96 9.69
N TRP A 170 -7.10 12.46 9.64
CA TRP A 170 -6.60 13.23 8.50
C TRP A 170 -6.65 12.40 7.22
N MET A 171 -6.17 11.15 7.27
CA MET A 171 -6.21 10.22 6.13
C MET A 171 -7.64 9.95 5.66
N TYR A 172 -8.57 9.76 6.59
CA TYR A 172 -9.98 9.58 6.24
C TYR A 172 -10.57 10.83 5.57
N GLY A 173 -10.28 12.02 6.08
CA GLY A 173 -10.73 13.28 5.51
C GLY A 173 -10.22 13.48 4.08
N LEU A 174 -8.94 13.19 3.85
CA LEU A 174 -8.32 13.18 2.54
C LEU A 174 -9.05 12.23 1.57
N LEU A 175 -9.25 10.97 1.96
CA LEU A 175 -9.95 9.99 1.12
C LEU A 175 -11.41 10.39 0.85
N LYS A 176 -12.09 11.00 1.83
CA LYS A 176 -13.45 11.53 1.66
C LYS A 176 -13.48 12.68 0.67
N ALA A 177 -12.49 13.58 0.72
CA ALA A 177 -12.37 14.71 -0.21
C ALA A 177 -12.12 14.27 -1.65
N MET A 178 -11.35 13.18 -1.87
CA MET A 178 -11.09 12.66 -3.21
C MET A 178 -12.24 11.84 -3.81
N SER A 179 -12.95 11.05 -3.00
CA SER A 179 -13.94 10.08 -3.51
C SER A 179 -15.38 10.54 -3.40
N GLY A 180 -15.72 11.38 -2.41
CA GLY A 180 -17.11 11.67 -2.01
C GLY A 180 -17.86 10.48 -1.40
N ASP A 181 -17.69 9.27 -1.94
CA ASP A 181 -18.33 8.02 -1.54
C ASP A 181 -17.33 7.03 -0.90
N ILE A 182 -17.25 7.08 0.43
CA ILE A 182 -16.56 6.08 1.26
C ILE A 182 -17.41 5.79 2.51
N PRO A 183 -17.25 4.60 3.14
CA PRO A 183 -17.93 4.29 4.39
C PRO A 183 -17.71 5.35 5.48
N SER A 184 -18.58 5.40 6.47
CA SER A 184 -18.39 6.28 7.63
C SER A 184 -17.04 6.01 8.31
N TYR A 185 -16.46 7.04 8.94
CA TYR A 185 -15.18 6.93 9.66
C TYR A 185 -15.15 5.72 10.61
N LYS A 186 -16.22 5.55 11.41
CA LYS A 186 -16.35 4.43 12.36
C LYS A 186 -16.37 3.07 11.65
N ALA A 187 -17.09 2.96 10.52
CA ALA A 187 -17.14 1.72 9.74
C ALA A 187 -15.79 1.39 9.09
N TYR A 188 -15.12 2.38 8.51
CA TYR A 188 -13.82 2.19 7.87
C TYR A 188 -12.76 1.79 8.91
N VAL A 189 -12.66 2.51 10.03
CA VAL A 189 -11.71 2.18 11.10
C VAL A 189 -11.98 0.77 11.65
N ARG A 190 -13.25 0.38 11.84
CA ARG A 190 -13.60 -0.99 12.25
C ARG A 190 -13.13 -2.03 11.23
N ARG A 191 -13.33 -1.77 9.93
CA ARG A 191 -12.84 -2.63 8.85
C ARG A 191 -11.33 -2.77 8.89
N VAL A 192 -10.57 -1.67 9.01
CA VAL A 192 -9.10 -1.72 9.08
C VAL A 192 -8.62 -2.44 10.35
N ALA A 193 -9.29 -2.20 11.49
CA ALA A 193 -8.99 -2.84 12.75
C ALA A 193 -9.15 -4.37 12.71
N TYR A 194 -10.16 -4.86 11.99
CA TYR A 194 -10.35 -6.30 11.74
C TYR A 194 -9.11 -6.93 11.09
N TYR A 195 -8.38 -6.17 10.26
CA TYR A 195 -7.19 -6.68 9.59
C TYR A 195 -5.88 -6.54 10.39
N LYS A 196 -5.93 -6.00 11.60
CA LYS A 196 -4.75 -5.80 12.47
C LYS A 196 -4.05 -7.12 12.75
N SER A 197 -2.76 -7.16 12.45
CA SER A 197 -1.89 -8.31 12.68
C SER A 197 -1.26 -8.26 14.07
N GLY A 198 -1.12 -9.42 14.72
CA GLY A 198 -0.46 -9.62 16.01
C GLY A 198 1.07 -9.60 15.98
N CYS A 199 1.71 -9.23 14.87
CA CYS A 199 3.17 -9.24 14.68
C CYS A 199 3.95 -8.20 15.53
N SER A 200 3.31 -7.61 16.53
CA SER A 200 3.83 -6.58 17.42
C SER A 200 4.43 -7.12 18.73
N SER A 201 4.43 -8.44 18.95
CA SER A 201 5.11 -9.06 20.10
C SER A 201 6.63 -9.06 19.88
N LYS A 202 7.41 -8.77 20.95
CA LYS A 202 8.87 -8.90 20.95
C LYS A 202 9.33 -10.35 20.69
N ASN A 203 8.48 -11.33 21.00
CA ASN A 203 8.75 -12.76 20.81
C ASN A 203 8.09 -13.32 19.54
N ASP A 204 7.67 -12.47 18.61
CA ASP A 204 7.07 -12.91 17.36
C ASP A 204 8.12 -13.50 16.41
N ARG A 205 8.16 -14.84 16.33
CA ARG A 205 9.01 -15.60 15.39
C ARG A 205 8.40 -15.72 13.98
N SER A 206 7.30 -15.04 13.68
CA SER A 206 6.66 -15.15 12.36
C SER A 206 7.48 -14.46 11.26
N SER A 207 7.42 -14.99 10.05
CA SER A 207 8.02 -14.40 8.85
C SER A 207 7.09 -13.40 8.14
N THR A 208 5.83 -13.31 8.57
CA THR A 208 4.78 -12.49 7.93
C THR A 208 3.82 -11.88 8.96
N CYS A 209 3.27 -10.70 8.66
CA CYS A 209 2.24 -10.07 9.49
C CYS A 209 0.82 -10.62 9.23
N ARG A 210 0.65 -11.94 9.15
CA ARG A 210 -0.67 -12.61 8.94
C ARG A 210 -1.27 -13.16 10.22
N LYS A 211 -0.47 -13.33 11.28
CA LYS A 211 -0.90 -13.85 12.59
C LYS A 211 -1.99 -12.95 13.20
N GLN A 212 -3.14 -13.53 13.53
CA GLN A 212 -4.26 -12.85 14.19
C GLN A 212 -4.09 -12.86 15.72
N ARG A 213 -4.86 -12.04 16.43
CA ARG A 213 -5.28 -12.30 17.81
C ARG A 213 -6.56 -13.18 17.78
N GLY A 214 -6.44 -14.49 18.04
CA GLY A 214 -7.60 -15.39 18.26
C GLY A 214 -8.21 -16.12 17.04
N GLY A 215 -7.46 -17.01 16.37
CA GLY A 215 -7.96 -17.85 15.26
C GLY A 215 -7.74 -17.22 13.88
N GLY A 216 -7.61 -18.01 12.81
CA GLY A 216 -7.20 -17.51 11.48
C GLY A 216 -8.31 -16.76 10.71
N ARG A 217 -7.92 -15.80 9.86
CA ARG A 217 -8.82 -15.15 8.89
C ARG A 217 -8.91 -15.95 7.61
N ASP A 218 -10.13 -16.23 7.17
CA ASP A 218 -10.45 -16.82 5.87
C ASP A 218 -9.77 -16.02 4.73
N HIS A 219 -8.92 -16.72 3.98
CA HIS A 219 -8.18 -16.16 2.87
C HIS A 219 -9.09 -15.76 1.71
N HIS A 220 -10.01 -16.62 1.29
CA HIS A 220 -10.94 -16.36 0.18
C HIS A 220 -11.84 -15.17 0.49
N ARG A 221 -12.33 -15.07 1.73
CA ARG A 221 -13.11 -13.91 2.17
C ARG A 221 -12.27 -12.64 2.14
N THR A 222 -11.04 -12.68 2.66
CA THR A 222 -10.14 -11.52 2.66
C THR A 222 -9.82 -11.08 1.24
N HIS A 223 -9.46 -12.02 0.37
CA HIS A 223 -9.15 -11.79 -1.04
C HIS A 223 -10.31 -11.11 -1.77
N ARG A 224 -11.51 -11.69 -1.66
CA ARG A 224 -12.73 -11.13 -2.25
C ARG A 224 -12.98 -9.70 -1.79
N VAL A 225 -12.83 -9.40 -0.50
CA VAL A 225 -13.05 -8.05 0.04
C VAL A 225 -11.97 -7.05 -0.41
N SER A 226 -10.69 -7.45 -0.42
CA SER A 226 -9.60 -6.56 -0.83
C SER A 226 -9.57 -6.30 -2.33
N HIS A 227 -9.93 -7.30 -3.15
CA HIS A 227 -9.92 -7.19 -4.61
C HIS A 227 -11.18 -6.53 -5.18
N ARG A 228 -12.33 -6.63 -4.49
CA ARG A 228 -13.58 -5.94 -4.91
C ARG A 228 -13.42 -4.42 -5.05
N GLU A 229 -12.47 -3.85 -4.33
CA GLU A 229 -12.25 -2.42 -4.27
C GLU A 229 -11.12 -1.93 -5.19
N LEU A 230 -10.42 -2.85 -5.86
CA LEU A 230 -9.39 -2.52 -6.85
C LEU A 230 -10.02 -2.05 -8.16
N LEU A 231 -9.26 -1.25 -8.90
CA LEU A 231 -9.55 -0.78 -10.23
C LEU A 231 -9.38 -1.91 -11.25
N GLY A 232 -10.19 -1.86 -12.32
CA GLY A 232 -10.04 -2.75 -13.47
C GLY A 232 -10.24 -4.23 -13.14
N LYS A 233 -11.38 -4.57 -12.52
CA LYS A 233 -11.82 -5.95 -12.28
C LYS A 233 -11.49 -6.82 -13.50
N THR A 234 -10.55 -7.75 -13.37
CA THR A 234 -10.64 -9.00 -14.11
C THR A 234 -11.67 -9.83 -13.38
N GLU A 235 -12.78 -10.14 -14.05
CA GLU A 235 -13.60 -11.30 -13.67
C GLU A 235 -12.64 -12.49 -13.58
N VAL A 236 -12.61 -13.13 -12.42
CA VAL A 236 -11.87 -14.39 -12.21
C VAL A 236 -12.74 -15.50 -12.75
#